data_AF-A0A1I7K9Z1-F1
#
_entry.id   AF-A0A1I7K9Z1-F1
#
_cell.length_a   1.000
_cell.length_b   1.000
_cell.length_c   1.000
_cell.angle_alpha   90.00
_cell.angle_beta   90.00
_cell.angle_gamma   90.00
#
_symmetry.space_group_name_H-M   'P 1'
#
loop_
_entity.id
_entity.type
_entity.pdbx_description
1 polymer ?
#
loop_
_entity_poly.entity_id
_entity_poly.type
_entity_poly.pdbx_seq_one_letter_code
_entity_poly.pdbx_strand_id
1 'polypeptide(L)'
;MLDDGELQALARAVAALDGYDAGRLDEAVRARREEAAADRQASLRALSDIEVVKAAMAANEVANSWPPEPALQVLRVAGFARGDDLKALYVAGWNGALAKYPDDGAAEFLQGMKRAIERVLVTGRA
;
A
#
# COMPACT_ATOMS: atom_id res chain seq x y z
N MET A 1 13.72 18.01 -4.82
CA MET A 1 12.27 18.29 -4.82
C MET A 1 12.08 19.44 -5.77
N LEU A 2 11.17 19.33 -6.75
CA LEU A 2 10.92 20.43 -7.69
C LEU A 2 10.23 21.57 -6.94
N ASP A 3 10.52 22.81 -7.31
CA ASP A 3 9.77 23.96 -6.83
C ASP A 3 8.42 24.12 -7.57
N ASP A 4 7.54 24.95 -7.04
CA ASP A 4 6.19 25.14 -7.60
C ASP A 4 6.22 25.69 -9.04
N GLY A 5 7.24 26.47 -9.39
CA GLY A 5 7.43 27.00 -10.74
C GLY A 5 7.86 25.92 -11.72
N GLU A 6 8.78 25.06 -11.30
CA GLU A 6 9.23 23.88 -12.04
C GLU A 6 8.09 22.87 -12.24
N LEU A 7 7.25 22.65 -11.22
CA LEU A 7 6.05 21.81 -11.32
C LEU A 7 5.04 22.36 -12.32
N GLN A 8 4.83 23.69 -12.32
CA GLN A 8 3.89 24.33 -13.22
C GLN A 8 4.41 24.37 -14.67
N ALA A 9 5.72 24.53 -14.86
CA ALA A 9 6.38 24.40 -16.16
C ALA A 9 6.27 22.98 -16.71
N LEU A 10 6.49 21.97 -15.86
CA LEU A 10 6.33 20.56 -16.23
C LEU A 10 4.87 20.25 -16.60
N ALA A 11 3.90 20.73 -15.83
CA ALA A 11 2.48 20.53 -16.13
C ALA A 11 2.07 21.13 -17.48
N ARG A 12 2.59 22.32 -17.83
CA ARG A 12 2.36 22.94 -19.14
C ARG A 12 3.03 22.16 -20.27
N ALA A 13 4.24 21.65 -20.06
CA ALA A 13 4.95 20.83 -21.03
C ALA A 13 4.21 19.52 -21.32
N VAL A 14 3.69 18.87 -20.27
CA VAL A 14 2.87 17.64 -20.40
C VAL A 14 1.53 17.93 -21.09
N ALA A 15 0.88 19.05 -20.76
CA ALA A 15 -0.39 19.44 -21.39
C ALA A 15 -0.24 19.82 -22.88
N ALA A 16 0.98 20.16 -23.33
CA ALA A 16 1.29 20.49 -24.71
C ALA A 16 1.72 19.26 -25.55
N LEU A 17 1.79 18.07 -24.96
CA LEU A 17 2.12 16.84 -25.68
C LEU A 17 0.99 16.48 -26.65
N ASP A 18 1.37 16.03 -27.84
CA ASP A 18 0.43 15.44 -28.77
C ASP A 18 0.02 14.01 -28.34
N GLY A 19 -0.97 13.43 -29.00
CA GLY A 19 -1.49 12.10 -28.62
C GLY A 19 -0.46 10.97 -28.75
N TYR A 20 0.58 11.14 -29.57
CA TYR A 20 1.63 10.14 -29.74
C TYR A 20 2.67 10.21 -28.62
N ASP A 21 3.12 11.43 -28.29
CA ASP A 21 4.09 11.64 -27.22
C ASP A 21 3.46 11.46 -25.83
N ALA A 22 2.18 11.78 -25.65
CA ALA A 22 1.43 11.47 -24.43
C ALA A 22 1.35 9.95 -24.20
N GLY A 23 1.09 9.16 -25.25
CA GLY A 23 1.06 7.70 -25.16
C GLY A 23 2.42 7.09 -24.78
N ARG A 24 3.51 7.62 -25.34
CA ARG A 24 4.88 7.21 -24.98
C ARG A 24 5.24 7.58 -23.55
N LEU A 25 4.82 8.74 -23.08
CA LEU A 25 5.03 9.16 -21.70
C LEU A 25 4.26 8.25 -20.72
N ASP A 26 3.01 7.93 -21.02
CA ASP A 26 2.21 7.00 -20.21
C ASP A 26 2.85 5.60 -20.15
N GLU A 27 3.34 5.09 -21.28
CA GLU A 27 4.04 3.81 -21.32
C GLU A 27 5.35 3.85 -20.53
N ALA A 28 6.15 4.91 -20.67
CA ALA A 28 7.39 5.09 -19.92
C ALA A 28 7.14 5.23 -18.41
N VAL A 29 6.11 5.97 -18.02
CA VAL A 29 5.70 6.11 -16.61
C VAL A 29 5.20 4.77 -16.07
N ARG A 30 4.42 4.03 -16.83
CA ARG A 30 3.95 2.69 -16.45
C ARG A 30 5.11 1.73 -16.28
N ALA A 31 6.01 1.63 -17.26
CA ALA A 31 7.22 0.81 -17.17
C ALA A 31 8.06 1.19 -15.95
N ARG A 32 8.25 2.49 -15.70
CA ARG A 32 9.02 2.95 -14.54
C ARG A 32 8.34 2.66 -13.21
N ARG A 33 7.00 2.69 -13.16
CA ARG A 33 6.22 2.27 -11.99
C ARG A 33 6.32 0.77 -11.76
N GLU A 34 6.30 -0.04 -12.82
CA GLU A 34 6.47 -1.49 -12.75
C GLU A 34 7.89 -1.85 -12.25
N GLU A 35 8.93 -1.21 -12.78
CA GLU A 35 10.32 -1.36 -12.30
C GLU A 35 10.45 -0.95 -10.83
N ALA A 36 9.94 0.23 -10.45
CA ALA A 36 10.00 0.70 -9.08
C ALA A 36 9.21 -0.21 -8.11
N ALA A 37 8.11 -0.80 -8.58
CA ALA A 37 7.35 -1.78 -7.80
C ALA A 37 8.13 -3.10 -7.63
N ALA A 38 8.80 -3.57 -8.68
CA ALA A 38 9.66 -4.75 -8.63
C ALA A 38 10.85 -4.54 -7.69
N ASP A 39 11.51 -3.38 -7.76
CA ASP A 39 12.63 -3.01 -6.88
C ASP A 39 12.18 -2.90 -5.42
N ARG A 40 11.02 -2.28 -5.17
CA ARG A 40 10.43 -2.21 -3.83
C ARG A 40 10.10 -3.60 -3.29
N GLN A 41 9.58 -4.50 -4.13
CA GLN A 41 9.28 -5.87 -3.75
C GLN A 41 10.55 -6.68 -3.45
N ALA A 42 11.59 -6.56 -4.29
CA ALA A 42 12.87 -7.22 -4.06
C ALA A 42 13.52 -6.75 -2.75
N SER A 43 13.47 -5.43 -2.50
CA SER A 43 14.01 -4.82 -1.28
C SER A 43 13.30 -5.33 -0.04
N LEU A 44 11.96 -5.39 -0.05
CA LEU A 44 11.17 -5.89 1.08
C LEU A 44 11.38 -7.37 1.35
N ARG A 45 11.62 -8.19 0.32
CA ARG A 45 11.92 -9.63 0.48
C ARG A 45 13.32 -9.91 0.99
N ALA A 46 14.24 -8.94 0.86
CA ALA A 46 15.61 -9.06 1.36
C ALA A 46 15.74 -8.65 2.84
N LEU A 47 14.71 -8.03 3.42
CA LEU A 47 14.69 -7.64 4.82
C LEU A 47 14.59 -8.87 5.74
N SER A 48 15.19 -8.77 6.92
CA SER A 48 14.92 -9.72 8.00
C SER A 48 13.49 -9.57 8.54
N ASP A 49 12.98 -10.62 9.17
CA ASP A 49 11.65 -10.64 9.79
C ASP A 49 11.36 -9.44 10.70
N ILE A 50 12.33 -9.04 11.53
CA ILE A 50 12.20 -7.88 12.43
C ILE A 50 12.11 -6.57 11.64
N GLU A 51 12.88 -6.43 10.56
CA GLU A 51 12.87 -5.25 9.69
C GLU A 51 11.57 -5.16 8.90
N VAL A 52 11.02 -6.30 8.46
CA VAL A 52 9.70 -6.37 7.80
C VAL A 52 8.60 -5.88 8.75
N VAL A 53 8.60 -6.31 10.01
CA VAL A 53 7.63 -5.85 11.01
C VAL A 53 7.75 -4.35 11.26
N LYS A 54 8.97 -3.82 11.39
CA LYS A 54 9.21 -2.38 11.55
C LYS A 54 8.73 -1.58 10.33
N ALA A 55 9.01 -2.07 9.12
CA ALA A 55 8.56 -1.44 7.89
C ALA A 55 7.02 -1.45 7.78
N ALA A 56 6.36 -2.52 8.23
CA ALA A 56 4.91 -2.60 8.27
C ALA A 56 4.31 -1.58 9.25
N MET A 57 4.89 -1.45 10.45
CA MET A 57 4.46 -0.44 11.44
C MET A 57 4.64 0.98 10.89
N ALA A 58 5.82 1.30 10.36
CA ALA A 58 6.12 2.61 9.80
C ALA A 58 5.18 2.97 8.64
N ALA A 59 4.87 2.01 7.75
CA ALA A 59 3.93 2.21 6.66
C ALA A 59 2.53 2.61 7.16
N ASN A 60 2.07 2.01 8.26
CA ASN A 60 0.77 2.32 8.82
C ASN A 60 0.75 3.63 9.62
N GLU A 61 1.83 3.95 10.32
CA GLU A 61 1.99 5.21 11.03
C GLU A 61 2.00 6.40 10.06
N VAL A 62 2.74 6.31 8.96
CA VAL A 62 2.79 7.36 7.93
C VAL A 62 1.43 7.55 7.27
N ALA A 63 0.73 6.46 6.96
CA ALA A 63 -0.60 6.54 6.37
C ALA A 63 -1.68 6.95 7.38
N ASN A 64 -1.38 6.85 8.68
CA ASN A 64 -2.33 6.95 9.79
C ASN A 64 -3.65 6.20 9.50
N SER A 65 -3.53 5.02 8.87
CA SER A 65 -4.69 4.33 8.32
C SER A 65 -5.27 3.34 9.31
N TRP A 66 -6.58 3.41 9.47
CA TRP A 66 -7.39 2.32 10.01
C TRP A 66 -8.47 1.95 8.99
N PRO A 67 -8.55 0.69 8.55
CA PRO A 67 -7.73 -0.44 8.97
C PRO A 67 -6.27 -0.41 8.47
N PRO A 68 -5.37 -1.24 9.03
CA PRO A 68 -3.94 -1.17 8.73
C PRO A 68 -3.55 -1.84 7.40
N GLU A 69 -4.25 -1.51 6.32
CA GLU A 69 -4.00 -2.00 4.96
C GLU A 69 -2.53 -1.84 4.52
N PRO A 70 -1.85 -0.69 4.77
CA PRO A 70 -0.44 -0.51 4.40
C PRO A 70 0.51 -1.47 5.10
N ALA A 71 0.31 -1.72 6.40
CA ALA A 71 1.11 -2.69 7.14
C ALA A 71 0.97 -4.10 6.53
N LEU A 72 -0.27 -4.52 6.26
CA LEU A 72 -0.53 -5.84 5.66
C LEU A 72 0.09 -5.99 4.28
N GLN A 73 0.06 -4.93 3.47
CA GLN A 73 0.67 -4.96 2.15
C GLN A 73 2.19 -5.16 2.23
N VAL A 74 2.86 -4.51 3.19
CA VAL A 74 4.30 -4.71 3.45
C VAL A 74 4.58 -6.16 3.84
N LEU A 75 3.84 -6.71 4.81
CA LEU A 75 4.00 -8.10 5.26
C LEU A 75 3.81 -9.09 4.11
N ARG A 76 2.83 -8.84 3.23
CA ARG A 76 2.57 -9.67 2.06
C ARG A 76 3.70 -9.61 1.05
N VAL A 77 4.13 -8.40 0.67
CA VAL A 77 5.15 -8.20 -0.38
C VAL A 77 6.49 -8.80 0.05
N ALA A 78 6.83 -8.67 1.34
CA ALA A 78 7.99 -9.30 1.96
C ALA A 78 7.90 -10.84 2.03
N GLY A 79 6.72 -11.42 1.80
CA GLY A 79 6.50 -12.87 1.89
C GLY A 79 6.39 -13.40 3.32
N PHE A 80 6.28 -12.51 4.31
CA PHE A 80 6.26 -12.83 5.74
C PHE A 80 4.99 -13.59 6.17
N ALA A 81 3.86 -13.30 5.51
CA ALA A 81 2.59 -13.95 5.80
C ALA A 81 1.84 -14.28 4.50
N ARG A 82 1.28 -15.48 4.42
CA ARG A 82 0.42 -15.91 3.29
C ARG A 82 -1.03 -15.50 3.55
N GLY A 83 -1.91 -15.68 2.57
CA GLY A 83 -3.28 -15.16 2.61
C GLY A 83 -4.03 -15.43 3.93
N ASP A 84 -4.00 -16.68 4.42
CA ASP A 84 -4.67 -17.05 5.67
C ASP A 84 -3.96 -16.48 6.91
N ASP A 85 -2.64 -16.41 6.92
CA ASP A 85 -1.84 -15.82 8.01
C ASP A 85 -2.06 -14.30 8.11
N LEU A 86 -2.11 -13.61 6.97
CA LEU A 86 -2.43 -12.17 6.90
C LEU A 86 -3.82 -11.89 7.44
N LYS A 87 -4.79 -12.75 7.09
CA LYS A 87 -6.16 -12.66 7.60
C LYS A 87 -6.18 -12.87 9.11
N ALA A 88 -5.42 -13.84 9.64
CA ALA A 88 -5.33 -14.10 11.07
C ALA A 88 -4.68 -12.94 11.83
N LEU A 89 -3.57 -12.38 11.34
CA LEU A 89 -2.90 -11.21 11.93
C LEU A 89 -3.82 -10.00 11.97
N TYR A 90 -4.59 -9.78 10.91
CA TYR A 90 -5.53 -8.68 10.82
C TYR A 90 -6.70 -8.84 11.82
N VAL A 91 -7.25 -10.05 11.96
CA VAL A 91 -8.27 -10.37 12.98
C VAL A 91 -7.71 -10.24 14.40
N ALA A 92 -6.46 -10.63 14.63
CA ALA A 92 -5.82 -10.51 15.93
C ALA A 92 -5.59 -9.04 16.33
N GLY A 93 -5.05 -8.22 15.41
CA GLY A 93 -4.89 -6.78 15.62
C GLY A 93 -6.23 -6.07 15.85
N TRP A 94 -7.28 -6.52 15.15
CA TRP A 94 -8.65 -6.07 15.33
C TRP A 94 -9.21 -6.36 16.72
N ASN A 95 -9.12 -7.62 17.17
CA ASN A 95 -9.59 -8.01 18.50
C ASN A 95 -8.86 -7.23 19.61
N GLY A 96 -7.57 -6.96 19.41
CA GLY A 96 -6.80 -6.09 20.31
C GLY A 96 -7.29 -4.65 20.33
N ALA A 97 -7.64 -4.08 19.17
CA ALA A 97 -8.19 -2.73 19.08
C ALA A 97 -9.59 -2.61 19.71
N LEU A 98 -10.50 -3.55 19.45
CA LEU A 98 -11.82 -3.58 20.08
C LEU A 98 -11.74 -3.75 21.61
N ALA A 99 -10.80 -4.56 22.10
CA ALA A 99 -10.57 -4.68 23.54
C ALA A 99 -10.09 -3.37 24.17
N LYS A 100 -9.45 -2.50 23.39
CA LYS A 100 -8.92 -1.21 23.84
C LYS A 100 -9.91 -0.05 23.65
N TYR A 101 -10.79 -0.14 22.66
CA TYR A 101 -11.74 0.90 22.27
C TYR A 101 -13.13 0.28 21.99
N PRO A 102 -13.90 -0.07 23.03
CA PRO A 102 -15.13 -0.83 22.88
C PRO A 102 -16.32 -0.04 22.29
N ASP A 103 -16.30 1.29 22.37
CA ASP A 103 -17.45 2.15 22.02
C ASP A 103 -17.37 2.81 20.61
N ASP A 104 -16.26 2.63 19.89
CA ASP A 104 -15.99 3.30 18.60
C ASP A 104 -16.64 2.57 17.40
N GLY A 105 -17.97 2.52 17.35
CA GLY A 105 -18.72 2.23 16.11
C GLY A 105 -18.47 0.84 15.51
N ALA A 106 -18.32 -0.19 16.34
CA ALA A 106 -17.90 -1.55 15.98
C ALA A 106 -18.53 -2.14 14.70
N ALA A 107 -19.79 -1.81 14.36
CA ALA A 107 -20.47 -2.32 13.18
C ALA A 107 -19.98 -1.72 11.84
N GLU A 108 -19.76 -0.41 11.78
CA GLU A 108 -19.20 0.28 10.59
C GLU A 108 -17.73 -0.12 10.39
N PHE A 109 -17.06 -0.26 11.53
CA PHE A 109 -15.70 -0.71 11.68
C PHE A 109 -15.53 -2.17 11.15
N LEU A 110 -16.47 -3.09 11.46
CA LEU A 110 -16.51 -4.47 10.94
C LEU A 110 -16.76 -4.55 9.42
N GLN A 111 -17.57 -3.64 8.84
CA GLN A 111 -17.77 -3.60 7.39
C GLN A 111 -16.51 -3.12 6.64
N GLY A 112 -15.83 -2.08 7.17
CA GLY A 112 -14.53 -1.65 6.66
C GLY A 112 -13.49 -2.77 6.73
N MET A 113 -13.47 -3.50 7.86
CA MET A 113 -12.62 -4.67 8.08
C MET A 113 -12.81 -5.74 6.99
N LYS A 114 -14.06 -6.13 6.70
CA LYS A 114 -14.36 -7.18 5.71
C LYS A 114 -13.92 -6.77 4.30
N ARG A 115 -14.18 -5.52 3.90
CA ARG A 115 -13.80 -4.97 2.59
C ARG A 115 -12.28 -4.87 2.41
N ALA A 116 -11.56 -4.52 3.47
CA ALA A 116 -10.10 -4.45 3.48
C ALA A 116 -9.46 -5.84 3.35
N ILE A 117 -9.95 -6.83 4.10
CA ILE A 117 -9.53 -8.24 3.98
C ILE A 117 -9.79 -8.73 2.56
N GLU A 118 -10.99 -8.49 2.02
CA GLU A 118 -11.33 -8.90 0.64
C GLU A 118 -10.41 -8.23 -0.39
N ARG A 119 -10.12 -6.92 -0.27
CA ARG A 119 -9.20 -6.21 -1.17
C ARG A 119 -7.78 -6.76 -1.10
N VAL A 120 -7.25 -7.00 0.10
CA VAL A 120 -5.93 -7.61 0.26
C VAL A 120 -6.00 -9.02 -0.32
N LEU A 121 -6.92 -9.90 0.08
CA LEU A 121 -6.94 -11.28 -0.40
C LEU A 121 -7.11 -11.42 -1.93
N VAL A 122 -7.96 -10.60 -2.57
CA VAL A 122 -8.24 -10.68 -4.01
C VAL A 122 -7.08 -10.19 -4.89
N THR A 123 -6.29 -9.20 -4.45
CA THR A 123 -5.13 -8.69 -5.21
C THR A 123 -3.94 -9.66 -5.29
N GLY A 124 -4.03 -10.86 -4.68
CA GLY A 124 -2.99 -11.89 -4.74
C GLY A 124 -3.25 -13.02 -5.75
N ARG A 125 -4.25 -12.89 -6.63
CA ARG A 125 -4.69 -13.96 -7.56
C ARG A 125 -4.50 -13.65 -9.05
N ALA A 126 -3.71 -12.64 -9.42
CA ALA A 126 -3.34 -12.34 -10.81
C ALA A 126 -1.87 -12.70 -11.05
#